data_AF-A0A180FU36-F1
#
_entry.id   AF-A0A180FU36-F1
#
_cell.length_a   1.000
_cell.length_b   1.000
_cell.length_c   1.000
_cell.angle_alpha   90.00
_cell.angle_beta   90.00
_cell.angle_gamma   90.00
#
_symmetry.space_group_name_H-M   'P 1'
#
loop_
_entity.id
_entity.type
_entity.pdbx_description
1 polymer ?
#
loop_
_entity_poly.entity_id
_entity_poly.type
_entity_poly.pdbx_seq_one_letter_code
_entity_poly.pdbx_strand_id
1 'polypeptide(L)'
;MDFISSLDIPIKLNNYGYFLRLALNTLQGDNFDYLLKRLDNNKELEKNEGGYSVGSLGDNNPKEALKKLIIFLKENKPKTEQLVKSLNKIERNCIVITDREDIDFLYSQIPKKYKVVSNSELKRLIKTKEAQNKILLFYSFNGYKDFEFIDNLANDIKLILYKQEGALYNKQLQLHEKKLEEEITSDDRLTICGIKYEFLQETPVKVNPTLEKIIERIDKRTRTAYEGYKDESDSLLDDLEEQIIYEVTFSDNKTIELESNETVFDKNGNLIKSFKLRDGDAVRIYPKEQLAENLFQIAIDVEPDKFGKVEEHSKLWLNALKDLDNKLKDREILYKQLRNNGLKVLPTTVDAYFRGARKFPMFNCDLKAILILAGQEAIFGKVKETKRLYNSTMIALGRGIKQELKSFLKDNTLGDILHKRNFTKETLSKFIERKMPLKLIKNIQIINHDPTEE
;
A
#
# COMPACT_ATOMS: atom_id res chain seq x y z
N MET A 1 18.44 2.52 -21.86
CA MET A 1 18.88 1.52 -20.86
C MET A 1 20.22 0.89 -21.25
N ASP A 2 20.47 0.67 -22.54
CA ASP A 2 21.75 0.14 -23.03
C ASP A 2 22.94 1.02 -22.61
N PHE A 3 22.82 2.35 -22.74
CA PHE A 3 23.82 3.32 -22.27
C PHE A 3 24.16 3.21 -20.78
N ILE A 4 23.16 3.04 -19.91
CA ILE A 4 23.36 2.93 -18.45
C ILE A 4 23.98 1.58 -18.09
N SER A 5 23.67 0.55 -18.87
CA SER A 5 24.20 -0.81 -18.67
C SER A 5 25.64 -0.95 -19.18
N SER A 6 26.07 -0.04 -20.06
CA SER A 6 27.44 0.02 -20.60
C SER A 6 28.38 0.95 -19.82
N LEU A 7 27.94 1.52 -18.71
CA LEU A 7 28.81 2.34 -17.84
C LEU A 7 29.78 1.45 -17.06
N ASP A 8 31.00 1.95 -16.82
CA ASP A 8 32.04 1.27 -16.02
C ASP A 8 31.54 0.86 -14.64
N ILE A 9 30.68 1.68 -14.03
CA ILE A 9 29.91 1.34 -12.83
C ILE A 9 28.43 1.52 -13.14
N PRO A 10 27.67 0.44 -13.44
CA PRO A 10 26.27 0.54 -13.80
C PRO A 10 25.41 1.16 -12.70
N ILE A 11 24.57 2.11 -13.06
CA ILE A 11 23.62 2.73 -12.12
C ILE A 11 22.56 1.69 -11.72
N LYS A 12 22.43 1.41 -10.42
CA LYS A 12 21.39 0.54 -9.88
C LYS A 12 20.06 1.28 -9.83
N LEU A 13 19.15 0.91 -10.74
CA LEU A 13 17.83 1.52 -10.86
C LEU A 13 16.76 0.72 -10.12
N ASN A 14 16.83 0.65 -8.78
CA ASN A 14 15.91 -0.22 -8.04
C ASN A 14 14.47 0.31 -8.04
N ASN A 15 14.29 1.62 -7.91
CA ASN A 15 12.96 2.24 -7.90
C ASN A 15 12.46 2.67 -9.28
N TYR A 16 13.30 2.71 -10.32
CA TYR A 16 12.90 3.14 -11.67
C TYR A 16 11.72 2.34 -12.22
N GLY A 17 11.81 1.01 -12.06
CA GLY A 17 10.77 0.09 -12.46
C GLY A 17 9.43 0.30 -11.79
N TYR A 18 9.49 0.65 -10.52
CA TYR A 18 8.32 0.95 -9.71
C TYR A 18 7.60 2.20 -10.24
N PHE A 19 8.32 3.31 -10.42
CA PHE A 19 7.74 4.55 -10.97
C PHE A 19 7.21 4.36 -12.39
N LEU A 20 7.94 3.64 -13.25
CA LEU A 20 7.49 3.33 -14.60
C LEU A 20 6.16 2.59 -14.58
N ARG A 21 6.03 1.56 -13.72
CA ARG A 21 4.79 0.80 -13.59
C ARG A 21 3.63 1.65 -13.07
N LEU A 22 3.87 2.49 -12.06
CA LEU A 22 2.85 3.42 -11.56
C LEU A 22 2.38 4.37 -12.67
N ALA A 23 3.31 4.91 -13.46
CA ALA A 23 2.99 5.80 -14.57
C ALA A 23 2.09 5.12 -15.60
N LEU A 24 2.40 3.88 -15.98
CA LEU A 24 1.64 3.12 -16.98
C LEU A 24 0.25 2.71 -16.47
N ASN A 25 0.07 2.50 -15.16
CA ASN A 25 -1.22 2.16 -14.57
C ASN A 25 -2.11 3.38 -14.26
N THR A 26 -1.54 4.58 -14.24
CA THR A 26 -2.27 5.79 -13.83
C THR A 26 -3.24 6.28 -14.91
N LEU A 27 -4.46 6.64 -14.51
CA LEU A 27 -5.48 7.25 -15.39
C LEU A 27 -5.79 8.72 -15.06
N GLN A 28 -5.66 9.11 -13.79
CA GLN A 28 -6.06 10.44 -13.29
C GLN A 28 -4.92 11.46 -13.35
N GLY A 29 -5.24 12.71 -13.69
CA GLY A 29 -4.27 13.81 -13.73
C GLY A 29 -3.55 14.04 -12.40
N ASP A 30 -4.32 14.08 -11.30
CA ASP A 30 -3.80 14.31 -9.95
C ASP A 30 -2.83 13.22 -9.50
N ASN A 31 -3.06 11.97 -9.93
CA ASN A 31 -2.17 10.85 -9.65
C ASN A 31 -0.84 10.99 -10.43
N PHE A 32 -0.87 11.52 -11.66
CA PHE A 32 0.36 11.83 -12.40
C PHE A 32 1.14 12.98 -11.74
N ASP A 33 0.46 14.01 -11.24
CA ASP A 33 1.09 15.12 -10.52
C ASP A 33 1.76 14.65 -9.23
N TYR A 34 1.07 13.79 -8.48
CA TYR A 34 1.66 13.16 -7.31
C TYR A 34 2.87 12.28 -7.67
N LEU A 35 2.79 11.52 -8.76
CA LEU A 35 3.89 10.68 -9.23
C LEU A 35 5.12 11.51 -9.64
N LEU A 36 4.91 12.65 -10.31
CA LEU A 36 5.98 13.59 -10.65
C LEU A 36 6.63 14.16 -9.39
N LYS A 37 5.83 14.64 -8.43
CA LYS A 37 6.33 15.14 -7.13
C LYS A 37 7.15 14.09 -6.39
N ARG A 38 6.70 12.84 -6.37
CA ARG A 38 7.46 11.73 -5.77
C ARG A 38 8.76 11.47 -6.52
N LEU A 39 8.72 11.48 -7.84
CA LEU A 39 9.92 11.27 -8.65
C LEU A 39 10.94 12.40 -8.41
N ASP A 40 10.49 13.64 -8.30
CA ASP A 40 11.33 14.80 -7.98
C ASP A 40 12.03 14.65 -6.63
N ASN A 41 11.33 14.19 -5.60
CA ASN A 41 11.90 13.97 -4.28
C ASN A 41 12.74 12.68 -4.17
N ASN A 42 12.73 11.83 -5.20
CA ASN A 42 13.47 10.59 -5.19
C ASN A 42 14.97 10.81 -5.36
N LYS A 43 15.71 10.65 -4.24
CA LYS A 43 17.17 10.77 -4.19
C LYS A 43 17.87 9.48 -4.65
N GLU A 44 17.19 8.34 -4.71
CA GLU A 44 17.79 7.08 -5.20
C GLU A 44 18.15 7.15 -6.68
N LEU A 45 17.26 7.70 -7.50
CA LEU A 45 17.50 7.90 -8.94
C LEU A 45 18.53 9.02 -9.24
N GLU A 46 18.99 9.72 -8.21
CA GLU A 46 20.08 10.71 -8.27
C GLU A 46 21.42 10.13 -7.79
N LYS A 47 21.38 9.14 -6.88
CA LYS A 47 22.56 8.46 -6.36
C LYS A 47 23.06 7.42 -7.36
N ASN A 48 24.10 7.76 -8.09
CA ASN A 48 24.89 6.78 -8.82
C ASN A 48 26.11 6.37 -7.99
N GLU A 49 26.35 5.06 -7.89
CA GLU A 49 27.56 4.52 -7.22
C GLU A 49 28.84 4.91 -7.98
N GLY A 50 28.73 5.35 -9.23
CA GLY A 50 29.85 5.74 -10.11
C GLY A 50 30.23 7.22 -10.15
N GLY A 51 29.57 8.11 -9.40
CA GLY A 51 29.88 9.56 -9.36
C GLY A 51 29.53 10.38 -10.61
N TYR A 52 28.72 9.85 -11.53
CA TYR A 52 28.26 10.54 -12.75
C TYR A 52 27.45 11.81 -12.42
N SER A 53 27.88 12.97 -12.90
CA SER A 53 27.10 14.21 -12.74
C SER A 53 25.87 14.23 -13.64
N VAL A 54 24.86 15.05 -13.31
CA VAL A 54 23.69 15.31 -14.17
C VAL A 54 24.12 15.72 -15.59
N GLY A 55 25.21 16.49 -15.71
CA GLY A 55 25.81 16.88 -16.99
C GLY A 55 26.40 15.72 -17.79
N SER A 56 26.94 14.68 -17.13
CA SER A 56 27.50 13.50 -17.80
C SER A 56 26.44 12.54 -18.34
N LEU A 57 25.24 12.53 -17.74
CA LEU A 57 24.13 11.69 -18.17
C LEU A 57 23.25 12.37 -19.23
N GLY A 58 23.13 13.71 -19.20
CA GLY A 58 22.36 14.47 -20.18
C GLY A 58 20.95 13.89 -20.42
N ASP A 59 20.58 13.68 -21.69
CA ASP A 59 19.31 13.07 -22.08
C ASP A 59 19.18 11.58 -21.71
N ASN A 60 20.28 10.92 -21.36
CA ASN A 60 20.27 9.53 -20.88
C ASN A 60 20.03 9.41 -19.37
N ASN A 61 19.75 10.52 -18.68
CA ASN A 61 19.37 10.49 -17.27
C ASN A 61 18.04 9.72 -17.09
N PRO A 62 18.02 8.59 -16.35
CA PRO A 62 16.81 7.81 -16.15
C PRO A 62 15.70 8.60 -15.45
N LYS A 63 16.01 9.43 -14.44
CA LYS A 63 15.02 10.25 -13.74
C LYS A 63 14.32 11.22 -14.71
N GLU A 64 15.09 11.91 -15.56
CA GLU A 64 14.55 12.85 -16.55
C GLU A 64 13.77 12.14 -17.66
N ALA A 65 14.24 10.99 -18.15
CA ALA A 65 13.49 10.18 -19.11
C ALA A 65 12.13 9.75 -18.56
N LEU A 66 12.08 9.39 -17.28
CA LEU A 66 10.85 8.99 -16.59
C LEU A 66 9.92 10.19 -16.37
N LYS A 67 10.43 11.37 -16.00
CA LYS A 67 9.65 12.61 -15.95
C LYS A 67 9.02 12.94 -17.30
N LYS A 68 9.81 12.95 -18.37
CA LYS A 68 9.34 13.20 -19.74
C LYS A 68 8.21 12.23 -20.12
N LEU A 69 8.35 10.95 -19.79
CA LEU A 69 7.30 9.94 -20.01
C LEU A 69 6.04 10.24 -19.20
N ILE A 70 6.16 10.53 -17.89
CA ILE A 70 5.00 10.80 -17.03
C ILE A 70 4.24 12.04 -17.51
N ILE A 71 4.95 13.10 -17.90
CA ILE A 71 4.35 14.31 -18.47
C ILE A 71 3.61 13.97 -19.77
N PHE A 72 4.24 13.23 -20.67
CA PHE A 72 3.61 12.78 -21.91
C PHE A 72 2.32 11.98 -21.65
N LEU A 73 2.35 11.05 -20.69
CA LEU A 73 1.18 10.25 -20.32
C LEU A 73 0.07 11.10 -19.69
N LYS A 74 0.42 12.09 -18.87
CA LYS A 74 -0.52 13.03 -18.26
C LYS A 74 -1.25 13.88 -19.30
N GLU A 75 -0.52 14.39 -20.29
CA GLU A 75 -1.05 15.29 -21.33
C GLU A 75 -1.91 14.55 -22.35
N ASN A 76 -1.48 13.36 -22.78
CA ASN A 76 -2.12 12.63 -23.87
C ASN A 76 -3.14 11.57 -23.40
N LYS A 77 -3.06 11.12 -22.14
CA LYS A 77 -3.95 10.11 -21.53
C LYS A 77 -4.30 8.91 -22.44
N PRO A 78 -3.34 8.30 -23.15
CA PRO A 78 -3.65 7.39 -24.25
C PRO A 78 -4.37 6.11 -23.80
N LYS A 79 -4.13 5.64 -22.57
CA LYS A 79 -4.81 4.46 -22.01
C LYS A 79 -6.29 4.74 -21.74
N THR A 80 -6.64 5.91 -21.23
CA THR A 80 -8.05 6.33 -21.01
C THR A 80 -8.78 6.46 -22.34
N GLU A 81 -8.16 7.10 -23.34
CA GLU A 81 -8.74 7.24 -24.68
C GLU A 81 -8.97 5.88 -25.35
N GLN A 82 -7.97 5.00 -25.29
CA GLN A 82 -8.08 3.64 -25.83
C GLN A 82 -9.13 2.81 -25.09
N LEU A 83 -9.31 3.03 -23.78
CA LEU A 83 -10.36 2.42 -22.98
C LEU A 83 -11.75 2.82 -23.44
N VAL A 84 -12.02 4.12 -23.57
CA VAL A 84 -13.31 4.62 -24.06
C VAL A 84 -13.57 4.12 -25.49
N LYS A 85 -12.57 4.19 -26.37
CA LYS A 85 -12.66 3.73 -27.75
C LYS A 85 -12.96 2.22 -27.84
N SER A 86 -12.33 1.42 -26.99
CA SER A 86 -12.54 -0.03 -26.96
C SER A 86 -13.92 -0.38 -26.42
N LEU A 87 -14.40 0.32 -25.39
CA LEU A 87 -15.74 0.14 -24.83
C LEU A 87 -16.83 0.47 -25.84
N ASN A 88 -16.67 1.51 -26.65
CA ASN A 88 -17.63 1.86 -27.70
C ASN A 88 -17.78 0.78 -28.78
N LYS A 89 -16.77 -0.09 -28.96
CA LYS A 89 -16.81 -1.22 -29.90
C LYS A 89 -17.41 -2.50 -29.30
N ILE A 90 -17.70 -2.51 -28.00
CA ILE A 90 -18.22 -3.69 -27.32
C ILE A 90 -19.75 -3.61 -27.29
N GLU A 91 -20.41 -4.53 -28.00
CA GLU A 91 -21.87 -4.62 -28.05
C GLU A 91 -22.46 -5.47 -26.90
N ARG A 92 -21.67 -6.42 -26.37
CA ARG A 92 -22.07 -7.30 -25.26
C ARG A 92 -21.96 -6.62 -23.90
N ASN A 93 -22.62 -7.20 -22.90
CA ASN A 93 -22.50 -6.77 -21.50
C ASN A 93 -21.04 -6.87 -21.02
N CYS A 94 -20.44 -5.70 -20.77
CA CYS A 94 -19.06 -5.57 -20.33
C CYS A 94 -19.01 -5.07 -18.88
N ILE A 95 -18.12 -5.68 -18.10
CA ILE A 95 -17.71 -5.19 -16.79
C ILE A 95 -16.31 -4.61 -16.95
N VAL A 96 -16.09 -3.40 -16.45
CA VAL A 96 -14.78 -2.74 -16.41
C VAL A 96 -14.20 -2.94 -15.02
N ILE A 97 -13.02 -3.54 -14.95
CA ILE A 97 -12.32 -3.87 -13.72
C ILE A 97 -11.29 -2.79 -13.47
N THR A 98 -11.34 -2.23 -12.27
CA THR A 98 -10.53 -1.08 -11.89
C THR A 98 -10.01 -1.17 -10.47
N ASP A 99 -9.01 -0.36 -10.16
CA ASP A 99 -8.62 -0.09 -8.78
C ASP A 99 -9.68 0.78 -8.09
N ARG A 100 -9.85 0.60 -6.77
CA ARG A 100 -10.89 1.30 -6.00
C ARG A 100 -10.81 2.81 -6.14
N GLU A 101 -9.59 3.34 -6.27
CA GLU A 101 -9.31 4.78 -6.37
C GLU A 101 -9.73 5.39 -7.71
N ASP A 102 -9.93 4.55 -8.73
CA ASP A 102 -10.27 4.95 -10.10
C ASP A 102 -11.75 4.72 -10.44
N ILE A 103 -12.55 4.13 -9.53
CA ILE A 103 -13.98 3.83 -9.75
C ILE A 103 -14.76 5.10 -10.10
N ASP A 104 -14.70 6.12 -9.24
CA ASP A 104 -15.48 7.35 -9.41
C ASP A 104 -15.05 8.12 -10.66
N PHE A 105 -13.74 8.14 -10.93
CA PHE A 105 -13.21 8.73 -12.15
C PHE A 105 -13.76 8.02 -13.40
N LEU A 106 -13.66 6.70 -13.46
CA LEU A 106 -14.15 5.93 -14.62
C LEU A 106 -15.67 6.00 -14.79
N TYR A 107 -16.45 6.09 -13.71
CA TYR A 107 -17.88 6.34 -13.81
C TYR A 107 -18.21 7.66 -14.53
N SER A 108 -17.35 8.67 -14.40
CA SER A 108 -17.52 9.95 -15.12
C SER A 108 -17.12 9.88 -16.60
N GLN A 109 -16.23 8.96 -16.96
CA GLN A 109 -15.64 8.86 -18.30
C GLN A 109 -16.31 7.81 -19.20
N ILE A 110 -17.00 6.82 -18.60
CA ILE A 110 -17.55 5.66 -19.30
C ILE A 110 -19.09 5.76 -19.39
N PRO A 111 -19.71 5.33 -20.50
CA PRO A 111 -21.16 5.26 -20.60
C PRO A 111 -21.82 4.45 -19.47
N LYS A 112 -22.90 4.97 -18.88
CA LYS A 112 -23.63 4.35 -17.75
C LYS A 112 -24.13 2.92 -17.99
N LYS A 113 -24.17 2.46 -19.25
CA LYS A 113 -24.52 1.08 -19.61
C LYS A 113 -23.48 0.05 -19.13
N TYR A 114 -22.24 0.44 -18.89
CA TYR A 114 -21.18 -0.46 -18.45
C TYR A 114 -21.04 -0.43 -16.92
N LYS A 115 -20.86 -1.61 -16.33
CA LYS A 115 -20.63 -1.74 -14.89
C LYS A 115 -19.14 -1.58 -14.60
N VAL A 116 -18.76 -0.58 -13.81
CA VAL A 116 -17.39 -0.41 -13.30
C VAL A 116 -17.33 -1.05 -11.92
N VAL A 117 -16.36 -1.93 -11.68
CA VAL A 117 -16.22 -2.66 -10.41
C VAL A 117 -14.76 -2.78 -9.98
N SER A 118 -14.55 -2.90 -8.67
CA SER A 118 -13.23 -3.26 -8.14
C SER A 118 -12.87 -4.73 -8.35
N ASN A 119 -11.58 -5.05 -8.27
CA ASN A 119 -11.10 -6.45 -8.19
C ASN A 119 -11.77 -7.27 -7.07
N SER A 120 -12.01 -6.67 -5.89
CA SER A 120 -12.72 -7.33 -4.79
C SER A 120 -14.17 -7.66 -5.14
N GLU A 121 -14.85 -6.75 -5.83
CA GLU A 121 -16.24 -6.95 -6.23
C GLU A 121 -16.36 -7.94 -7.38
N LEU A 122 -15.40 -7.96 -8.31
CA LEU A 122 -15.34 -9.00 -9.34
C LEU A 122 -15.32 -10.39 -8.71
N LYS A 123 -14.47 -10.62 -7.71
CA LYS A 123 -14.41 -11.91 -6.99
C LYS A 123 -15.75 -12.28 -6.36
N ARG A 124 -16.49 -11.31 -5.82
CA ARG A 124 -17.86 -11.51 -5.33
C ARG A 124 -18.81 -11.90 -6.47
N LEU A 125 -18.77 -11.18 -7.59
CA LEU A 125 -19.63 -11.43 -8.76
C LEU A 125 -19.35 -12.79 -9.44
N ILE A 126 -18.10 -13.25 -9.42
CA ILE A 126 -17.73 -14.59 -9.88
C ILE A 126 -18.37 -15.64 -8.96
N LYS A 127 -18.27 -15.47 -7.63
CA LYS A 127 -18.89 -16.38 -6.65
C LYS A 127 -20.41 -16.43 -6.77
N THR A 128 -21.06 -15.30 -7.01
CA THR A 128 -22.53 -15.23 -7.20
C THR A 128 -22.98 -15.57 -8.62
N LYS A 129 -22.06 -15.97 -9.51
CA LYS A 129 -22.29 -16.24 -10.96
C LYS A 129 -22.86 -15.06 -11.75
N GLU A 130 -22.90 -13.86 -11.18
CA GLU A 130 -23.34 -12.63 -11.86
C GLU A 130 -22.35 -12.15 -12.92
N ALA A 131 -21.10 -12.61 -12.87
CA ALA A 131 -20.08 -12.33 -13.88
C ALA A 131 -20.17 -13.28 -15.09
N GLN A 132 -21.00 -14.33 -15.05
CA GLN A 132 -21.04 -15.35 -16.11
C GLN A 132 -21.48 -14.76 -17.46
N ASN A 133 -20.83 -15.19 -18.55
CA ASN A 133 -21.09 -14.74 -19.93
C ASN A 133 -20.90 -13.24 -20.18
N LYS A 134 -20.21 -12.52 -19.28
CA LYS A 134 -19.87 -11.11 -19.46
C LYS A 134 -18.43 -10.97 -19.93
N ILE A 135 -18.18 -9.93 -20.73
CA ILE A 135 -16.83 -9.54 -21.09
C ILE A 135 -16.21 -8.82 -19.89
N LEU A 136 -15.00 -9.21 -19.51
CA LEU A 136 -14.22 -8.59 -18.44
C LEU A 136 -13.12 -7.75 -19.06
N LEU A 137 -13.14 -6.44 -18.83
CA LEU A 137 -12.16 -5.50 -19.35
C LEU A 137 -11.23 -5.01 -18.25
N PHE A 138 -9.93 -5.25 -18.42
CA PHE A 138 -8.87 -4.80 -17.52
C PHE A 138 -7.98 -3.78 -18.23
N TYR A 139 -7.52 -2.75 -17.52
CA TYR A 139 -6.56 -1.74 -18.03
C TYR A 139 -5.22 -1.74 -17.30
N SER A 140 -5.12 -2.45 -16.18
CA SER A 140 -3.90 -2.63 -15.41
C SER A 140 -3.48 -4.09 -15.44
N PHE A 141 -2.17 -4.32 -15.52
CA PHE A 141 -1.58 -5.66 -15.49
C PHE A 141 -0.25 -5.65 -14.76
N ASN A 142 -0.18 -6.42 -13.67
CA ASN A 142 0.92 -6.37 -12.70
C ASN A 142 1.83 -7.61 -12.70
N GLY A 143 1.81 -8.41 -13.76
CA GLY A 143 2.65 -9.59 -13.90
C GLY A 143 1.97 -10.87 -13.44
N TYR A 144 2.75 -11.81 -12.87
CA TYR A 144 2.34 -13.21 -12.68
C TYR A 144 1.04 -13.38 -11.86
N LYS A 145 0.87 -12.64 -10.76
CA LYS A 145 -0.34 -12.73 -9.93
C LYS A 145 -1.62 -12.34 -10.68
N ASP A 146 -1.54 -11.31 -11.50
CA ASP A 146 -2.69 -10.88 -12.31
C ASP A 146 -2.92 -11.87 -13.43
N PHE A 147 -1.85 -12.37 -14.06
CA PHE A 147 -1.93 -13.43 -15.07
C PHE A 147 -2.63 -14.67 -14.53
N GLU A 148 -2.17 -15.23 -13.41
CA GLU A 148 -2.76 -16.43 -12.79
C GLU A 148 -4.24 -16.23 -12.46
N PHE A 149 -4.63 -15.05 -12.00
CA PHE A 149 -6.03 -14.76 -11.74
C PHE A 149 -6.84 -14.66 -13.04
N ILE A 150 -6.34 -13.93 -14.04
CA ILE A 150 -7.03 -13.65 -15.30
C ILE A 150 -7.18 -14.93 -16.14
N ASP A 151 -6.11 -15.70 -16.29
CA ASP A 151 -6.05 -16.90 -17.13
C ASP A 151 -7.02 -18.00 -16.65
N ASN A 152 -7.28 -18.05 -15.35
CA ASN A 152 -8.23 -18.99 -14.75
C ASN A 152 -9.72 -18.55 -14.83
N LEU A 153 -10.04 -17.41 -15.46
CA LEU A 153 -11.42 -16.95 -15.60
C LEU A 153 -12.10 -17.57 -16.83
N ALA A 154 -13.29 -18.13 -16.64
CA ALA A 154 -14.12 -18.67 -17.74
C ALA A 154 -14.81 -17.59 -18.60
N ASN A 155 -14.30 -16.36 -18.59
CA ASN A 155 -14.91 -15.19 -19.20
C ASN A 155 -14.17 -14.78 -20.47
N ASP A 156 -14.85 -14.05 -21.37
CA ASP A 156 -14.17 -13.34 -22.45
C ASP A 156 -13.40 -12.14 -21.87
N ILE A 157 -12.07 -12.18 -21.93
CA ILE A 157 -11.21 -11.16 -21.32
C ILE A 157 -10.70 -10.19 -22.38
N LYS A 158 -10.74 -8.89 -22.07
CA LYS A 158 -10.10 -7.83 -22.86
C LYS A 158 -9.11 -7.05 -22.01
N LEU A 159 -7.86 -7.02 -22.48
CA LEU A 159 -6.77 -6.30 -21.81
C LEU A 159 -6.40 -5.05 -22.62
N ILE A 160 -6.35 -3.89 -21.96
CA ILE A 160 -5.88 -2.64 -22.54
C ILE A 160 -4.50 -2.34 -22.00
N LEU A 161 -3.49 -2.77 -22.76
CA LEU A 161 -2.10 -2.76 -22.34
C LEU A 161 -1.27 -1.87 -23.26
N TYR A 162 -0.31 -1.16 -22.68
CA TYR A 162 0.82 -0.64 -23.44
C TYR A 162 1.64 -1.81 -24.00
N LYS A 163 2.41 -1.55 -25.06
CA LYS A 163 3.26 -2.57 -25.70
C LYS A 163 4.17 -3.29 -24.70
N GLN A 164 4.68 -2.57 -23.70
CA GLN A 164 5.55 -3.08 -22.65
C GLN A 164 4.80 -4.03 -21.69
N GLU A 165 3.56 -3.68 -21.33
CA GLU A 165 2.69 -4.54 -20.52
C GLU A 165 2.23 -5.77 -21.31
N GLY A 166 2.01 -5.64 -22.62
CA GLY A 166 1.72 -6.78 -23.50
C GLY A 166 2.89 -7.76 -23.60
N ALA A 167 4.13 -7.25 -23.70
CA ALA A 167 5.32 -8.09 -23.64
C ALA A 167 5.45 -8.82 -22.28
N LEU A 168 5.04 -8.15 -21.20
CA LEU A 168 4.97 -8.74 -19.87
C LEU A 168 3.98 -9.91 -19.83
N TYR A 169 2.77 -9.71 -20.37
CA TYR A 169 1.73 -10.72 -20.46
C TYR A 169 2.20 -11.95 -21.23
N ASN A 170 2.73 -11.75 -22.45
CA ASN A 170 3.20 -12.84 -23.30
C ASN A 170 4.29 -13.66 -22.63
N LYS A 171 5.16 -13.03 -21.83
CA LYS A 171 6.16 -13.77 -21.06
C LYS A 171 5.54 -14.64 -19.97
N GLN A 172 4.53 -14.14 -19.26
CA GLN A 172 3.86 -14.95 -18.23
C GLN A 172 3.13 -16.14 -18.87
N LEU A 173 2.52 -15.93 -20.04
CA LEU A 173 1.94 -16.99 -20.85
C LEU A 173 2.99 -18.05 -21.22
N GLN A 174 4.14 -17.65 -21.78
CA GLN A 174 5.22 -18.59 -22.10
C GLN A 174 5.76 -19.36 -20.89
N LEU A 175 5.87 -18.70 -19.73
CA LEU A 175 6.29 -19.37 -18.49
C LEU A 175 5.23 -20.36 -18.00
N HIS A 176 3.96 -20.05 -18.18
CA HIS A 176 2.86 -20.93 -17.84
C HIS A 176 2.79 -22.13 -18.79
N GLU A 177 2.86 -21.90 -20.10
CA GLU A 177 2.93 -22.93 -21.13
C GLU A 177 4.11 -23.86 -20.89
N LYS A 178 5.30 -23.33 -20.60
CA LYS A 178 6.46 -24.15 -20.28
C LYS A 178 6.25 -25.04 -19.05
N LYS A 179 5.62 -24.52 -17.99
CA LYS A 179 5.29 -25.33 -16.79
C LYS A 179 4.26 -26.41 -17.12
N LEU A 180 3.25 -26.07 -17.92
CA LEU A 180 2.24 -26.99 -18.38
C LEU A 180 2.86 -28.08 -19.26
N GLU A 181 3.81 -27.72 -20.13
CA GLU A 181 4.59 -28.66 -20.93
C GLU A 181 5.42 -29.60 -20.06
N GLU A 182 6.13 -29.09 -19.05
CA GLU A 182 6.86 -29.90 -18.07
C GLU A 182 5.93 -30.88 -17.33
N GLU A 183 4.71 -30.45 -16.98
CA GLU A 183 3.70 -31.30 -16.35
C GLU A 183 3.14 -32.37 -17.32
N ILE A 184 2.83 -32.01 -18.56
CA ILE A 184 2.25 -32.92 -19.56
C ILE A 184 3.31 -33.92 -20.08
N THR A 185 4.58 -33.52 -20.13
CA THR A 185 5.69 -34.41 -20.50
C THR A 185 6.21 -35.24 -19.32
N SER A 186 5.69 -35.05 -18.11
CA SER A 186 6.10 -35.81 -16.93
C SER A 186 5.78 -37.30 -17.02
N ASP A 187 6.64 -38.11 -16.40
CA ASP A 187 6.44 -39.57 -16.27
C ASP A 187 5.19 -39.90 -15.46
N ASP A 188 4.80 -39.04 -14.52
CA ASP A 188 3.59 -39.19 -13.71
C ASP A 188 2.33 -39.15 -14.60
N ARG A 189 2.25 -38.17 -15.51
CA ARG A 189 1.12 -38.05 -16.45
C ARG A 189 1.11 -39.22 -17.44
N LEU A 190 2.28 -39.66 -17.93
CA LEU A 190 2.38 -40.85 -18.78
C LEU A 190 1.86 -42.10 -18.06
N THR A 191 2.21 -42.25 -16.78
CA THR A 191 1.77 -43.37 -15.93
C THR A 191 0.26 -43.35 -15.72
N ILE A 192 -0.34 -42.16 -15.55
CA ILE A 192 -1.79 -42.01 -15.34
C ILE A 192 -2.60 -42.15 -16.63
N CYS A 193 -2.14 -41.54 -17.73
CA CYS A 193 -2.91 -41.42 -18.96
C CYS A 193 -2.55 -42.45 -20.05
N GLY A 194 -1.40 -43.12 -19.94
CA GLY A 194 -0.92 -44.13 -20.91
C GLY A 194 -0.57 -43.61 -22.30
N ILE A 195 -0.66 -42.30 -22.53
CA ILE A 195 -0.45 -41.65 -23.84
C ILE A 195 0.80 -40.77 -23.74
N LYS A 196 1.76 -40.95 -24.65
CA LYS A 196 2.95 -40.10 -24.75
C LYS A 196 2.61 -38.78 -25.44
N TYR A 197 2.99 -37.66 -24.83
CA TYR A 197 2.85 -36.33 -25.44
C TYR A 197 4.07 -36.01 -26.31
N GLU A 198 3.84 -35.47 -27.51
CA GLU A 198 4.89 -35.07 -28.45
C GLU A 198 5.05 -33.55 -28.45
N PHE A 199 6.28 -33.10 -28.25
CA PHE A 199 6.66 -31.70 -28.02
C PHE A 199 6.62 -30.84 -29.29
N LEU A 200 6.09 -29.61 -29.18
CA LEU A 200 6.17 -28.58 -30.22
C LEU A 200 7.06 -27.44 -29.69
N GLN A 201 8.17 -27.16 -30.39
CA GLN A 201 9.15 -26.18 -29.94
C GLN A 201 8.79 -24.77 -30.43
N GLU A 202 8.50 -23.84 -29.52
CA GLU A 202 8.30 -22.42 -29.87
C GLU A 202 9.50 -21.53 -29.51
N THR A 203 9.66 -20.44 -30.27
CA THR A 203 10.73 -19.45 -30.09
C THR A 203 10.51 -18.55 -28.86
N PRO A 204 11.54 -18.30 -28.03
CA PRO A 204 11.41 -17.51 -26.82
C PRO A 204 11.14 -16.03 -27.11
N VAL A 205 10.19 -15.42 -26.38
CA VAL A 205 9.93 -13.97 -26.44
C VAL A 205 10.97 -13.24 -25.60
N LYS A 206 11.75 -12.36 -26.25
CA LYS A 206 12.71 -11.49 -25.57
C LYS A 206 11.97 -10.32 -24.89
N VAL A 207 11.95 -10.31 -23.56
CA VAL A 207 11.46 -9.17 -22.76
C VAL A 207 12.62 -8.26 -22.38
N ASN A 208 12.33 -6.96 -22.21
CA ASN A 208 13.32 -6.00 -21.74
C ASN A 208 13.87 -6.43 -20.35
N PRO A 209 15.20 -6.53 -20.16
CA PRO A 209 15.83 -7.04 -18.95
C PRO A 209 15.54 -6.21 -17.68
N THR A 210 15.07 -4.96 -17.85
CA THR A 210 14.65 -4.10 -16.75
C THR A 210 13.36 -4.62 -16.11
N LEU A 211 12.36 -4.96 -16.94
CA LEU A 211 11.07 -5.50 -16.48
C LEU A 211 11.25 -6.86 -15.78
N GLU A 212 12.19 -7.67 -16.27
CA GLU A 212 12.54 -8.96 -15.71
C GLU A 212 13.10 -8.87 -14.28
N LYS A 213 14.07 -7.97 -14.04
CA LYS A 213 14.62 -7.71 -12.70
C LYS A 213 13.58 -7.18 -11.70
N ILE A 214 12.56 -6.45 -12.19
CA ILE A 214 11.47 -5.91 -11.36
C ILE A 214 10.53 -7.05 -10.90
N ILE A 215 10.18 -7.97 -11.81
CA ILE A 215 9.30 -9.12 -11.50
C ILE A 215 9.97 -10.05 -10.50
N GLU A 216 11.23 -10.43 -10.74
CA GLU A 216 11.95 -11.38 -9.88
C GLU A 216 12.10 -10.86 -8.43
N ARG A 217 12.25 -9.55 -8.24
CA ARG A 217 12.29 -8.93 -6.91
C ARG A 217 10.93 -8.96 -6.21
N ILE A 218 9.85 -8.80 -6.95
CA ILE A 218 8.48 -8.86 -6.41
C ILE A 218 8.15 -10.31 -6.04
N ASP A 219 8.43 -11.28 -6.90
CA ASP A 219 8.14 -12.71 -6.65
C ASP A 219 8.95 -13.27 -5.47
N LYS A 220 10.22 -12.88 -5.31
CA LYS A 220 11.05 -13.29 -4.15
C LYS A 220 10.51 -12.74 -2.81
N ARG A 221 9.81 -11.60 -2.79
CA ARG A 221 9.26 -10.98 -1.57
C ARG A 221 7.79 -11.33 -1.32
N THR A 222 7.05 -11.73 -2.35
CA THR A 222 5.64 -12.15 -2.22
C THR A 222 5.51 -13.47 -1.46
N ARG A 223 6.52 -14.34 -1.53
CA ARG A 223 6.61 -15.57 -0.69
C ARG A 223 6.77 -15.28 0.82
N THR A 224 7.00 -14.03 1.22
CA THR A 224 7.24 -13.64 2.62
C THR A 224 6.13 -12.77 3.22
N ALA A 225 5.11 -12.36 2.46
CA ALA A 225 4.06 -11.44 2.92
C ALA A 225 2.67 -12.08 2.95
N TYR A 226 2.37 -12.64 4.12
CA TYR A 226 1.07 -12.97 4.70
C TYR A 226 -0.21 -12.64 3.90
N GLU A 227 -0.94 -13.70 3.55
CA GLU A 227 -2.20 -13.72 2.81
C GLU A 227 -3.46 -13.29 3.60
N GLY A 228 -3.34 -12.78 4.83
CA GLY A 228 -4.46 -12.74 5.78
C GLY A 228 -5.36 -11.50 5.81
N TYR A 229 -4.93 -10.31 5.35
CA TYR A 229 -5.70 -9.07 5.62
C TYR A 229 -5.65 -8.04 4.47
N LYS A 230 -5.98 -8.50 3.27
CA LYS A 230 -5.81 -7.77 2.01
C LYS A 230 -7.07 -7.02 1.55
N ASP A 231 -7.62 -6.18 2.41
CA ASP A 231 -8.69 -5.23 2.02
C ASP A 231 -8.45 -3.77 2.42
N GLU A 232 -7.31 -3.47 3.03
CA GLU A 232 -6.63 -2.19 2.83
C GLU A 232 -5.24 -2.49 2.30
N SER A 233 -4.79 -1.66 1.37
CA SER A 233 -3.50 -1.69 0.72
C SER A 233 -2.36 -1.60 1.75
N ASP A 234 -1.98 -2.71 2.37
CA ASP A 234 -0.61 -2.95 2.79
C ASP A 234 0.06 -3.66 1.62
N SER A 235 0.49 -2.85 0.66
CA SER A 235 1.27 -3.36 -0.45
C SER A 235 2.70 -3.56 0.06
N LEU A 236 3.37 -4.61 -0.38
CA LEU A 236 4.85 -4.73 -0.27
C LEU A 236 5.60 -3.50 -0.83
N LEU A 237 4.87 -2.62 -1.53
CA LEU A 237 5.30 -1.35 -2.06
C LEU A 237 5.42 -0.26 -0.99
N ASP A 238 4.68 -0.33 0.12
CA ASP A 238 4.65 0.69 1.18
C ASP A 238 6.02 0.85 1.87
N ASP A 239 6.80 -0.24 1.95
CA ASP A 239 8.19 -0.23 2.44
C ASP A 239 9.19 0.39 1.44
N LEU A 240 8.80 0.58 0.17
CA LEU A 240 9.58 1.28 -0.87
C LEU A 240 9.07 2.71 -1.10
N GLU A 241 8.06 3.15 -0.35
CA GLU A 241 7.49 4.49 -0.49
C GLU A 241 8.35 5.52 0.23
N GLU A 242 8.96 6.44 -0.54
CA GLU A 242 9.34 7.72 0.03
C GLU A 242 8.08 8.45 0.49
N GLN A 243 7.96 8.61 1.81
CA GLN A 243 6.84 9.26 2.45
C GLN A 243 7.00 10.78 2.37
N ILE A 244 6.13 11.44 1.60
CA ILE A 244 6.01 12.90 1.59
C ILE A 244 5.10 13.29 2.76
N ILE A 245 5.53 14.26 3.57
CA ILE A 245 4.74 14.85 4.66
C ILE A 245 4.22 16.21 4.19
N TYR A 246 2.92 16.41 4.32
CA TYR A 246 2.24 17.68 4.05
C TYR A 246 1.93 18.40 5.34
N GLU A 247 2.35 19.65 5.47
CA GLU A 247 1.82 20.57 6.48
C GLU A 247 0.57 21.25 5.95
N VAL A 248 -0.57 20.97 6.57
CA VAL A 248 -1.86 21.56 6.21
C VAL A 248 -2.24 22.63 7.21
N THR A 249 -2.29 23.87 6.75
CA THR A 249 -2.79 25.02 7.54
C THR A 249 -4.28 25.21 7.28
N PHE A 250 -5.07 25.21 8.34
CA PHE A 250 -6.51 25.46 8.28
C PHE A 250 -6.85 26.94 8.45
N SER A 251 -8.09 27.29 8.11
CA SER A 251 -8.67 28.64 8.32
C SER A 251 -8.62 29.13 9.77
N ASP A 252 -8.60 28.22 10.76
CA ASP A 252 -8.40 28.53 12.18
C ASP A 252 -6.91 28.75 12.56
N ASN A 253 -6.03 28.87 11.56
CA ASN A 253 -4.57 28.93 11.66
C ASN A 253 -3.93 27.74 12.41
N LYS A 254 -4.66 26.63 12.61
CA LYS A 254 -4.06 25.41 13.13
C LYS A 254 -3.36 24.66 12.01
N THR A 255 -2.18 24.12 12.30
CA THR A 255 -1.41 23.28 11.40
C THR A 255 -1.48 21.82 11.84
N ILE A 256 -1.54 20.92 10.87
CA ILE A 256 -1.47 19.47 11.09
C ILE A 256 -0.58 18.88 9.99
N GLU A 257 0.29 17.96 10.39
CA GLU A 257 1.09 17.14 9.48
C GLU A 257 0.31 15.91 9.03
N LEU A 258 0.25 15.68 7.73
CA LEU A 258 -0.38 14.51 7.12
C LEU A 258 0.61 13.80 6.21
N GLU A 259 0.78 12.50 6.42
CA GLU A 259 1.54 11.66 5.49
C GLU A 259 0.78 11.52 4.16
N SER A 260 1.49 11.41 3.03
CA SER A 260 0.88 11.42 1.70
C SER A 260 -0.17 10.33 1.42
N ASN A 261 -0.07 9.18 2.09
CA ASN A 261 -1.05 8.10 1.98
C ASN A 261 -2.13 8.14 3.08
N GLU A 262 -2.03 9.08 4.02
CA GLU A 262 -3.09 9.31 5.00
C GLU A 262 -4.37 9.78 4.31
N THR A 263 -5.52 9.32 4.80
CA THR A 263 -6.83 9.72 4.24
C THR A 263 -7.59 10.61 5.21
N VAL A 264 -8.19 11.66 4.69
CA VAL A 264 -9.13 12.55 5.39
C VAL A 264 -10.54 12.38 4.84
N PHE A 265 -11.55 12.84 5.57
CA PHE A 265 -12.92 12.89 5.06
C PHE A 265 -13.18 14.21 4.34
N ASP A 266 -13.77 14.18 3.15
CA ASP A 266 -14.26 15.39 2.48
C ASP A 266 -15.58 15.91 3.09
N LYS A 267 -16.08 17.03 2.59
CA LYS A 267 -17.38 17.61 2.99
C LYS A 267 -18.57 16.66 2.84
N ASN A 268 -18.48 15.67 1.96
CA ASN A 268 -19.53 14.69 1.66
C ASN A 268 -19.32 13.36 2.41
N GLY A 269 -18.28 13.26 3.25
CA GLY A 269 -17.94 12.04 3.98
C GLY A 269 -17.17 11.00 3.16
N ASN A 270 -16.64 11.32 1.97
CA ASN A 270 -15.73 10.43 1.23
C ASN A 270 -14.34 10.43 1.85
N LEU A 271 -13.64 9.30 1.78
CA LEU A 271 -12.23 9.22 2.13
C LEU A 271 -11.39 9.68 0.94
N ILE A 272 -10.60 10.72 1.14
CA ILE A 272 -9.67 11.29 0.16
C ILE A 272 -8.25 11.20 0.73
N LYS A 273 -7.29 10.75 -0.08
CA LYS A 273 -5.87 10.75 0.31
C LYS A 273 -5.33 12.17 0.40
N SER A 274 -4.46 12.43 1.36
CA SER A 274 -3.91 13.75 1.66
C SER A 274 -3.22 14.39 0.44
N PHE A 275 -2.57 13.60 -0.42
CA PHE A 275 -1.95 14.12 -1.65
C PHE A 275 -2.94 14.71 -2.67
N LYS A 276 -4.23 14.35 -2.58
CA LYS A 276 -5.28 14.88 -3.46
C LYS A 276 -5.90 16.19 -2.94
N LEU A 277 -5.53 16.61 -1.73
CA LEU A 277 -6.06 17.82 -1.11
C LEU A 277 -5.51 19.07 -1.79
N ARG A 278 -6.35 20.10 -1.84
CA ARG A 278 -6.04 21.40 -2.43
C ARG A 278 -6.46 22.53 -1.48
N ASP A 279 -5.90 23.70 -1.73
CA ASP A 279 -6.33 24.92 -1.04
C ASP A 279 -7.81 25.19 -1.33
N GLY A 280 -8.56 25.51 -0.29
CA GLY A 280 -10.01 25.69 -0.37
C GLY A 280 -10.83 24.41 -0.17
N ASP A 281 -10.22 23.24 -0.05
CA ASP A 281 -10.95 22.01 0.29
C ASP A 281 -11.46 22.07 1.74
N ALA A 282 -12.67 21.54 1.94
CA ALA A 282 -13.26 21.39 3.27
C ALA A 282 -13.17 19.93 3.70
N VAL A 283 -12.40 19.66 4.76
CA VAL A 283 -12.08 18.31 5.22
C VAL A 283 -12.30 18.11 6.71
N ARG A 284 -12.54 16.86 7.12
CA ARG A 284 -12.54 16.42 8.51
C ARG A 284 -11.39 15.44 8.72
N ILE A 285 -10.56 15.71 9.72
CA ILE A 285 -9.43 14.84 10.09
C ILE A 285 -9.91 13.75 11.05
N TYR A 286 -9.48 12.52 10.80
CA TYR A 286 -9.75 11.39 11.67
C TYR A 286 -8.86 11.46 12.94
N PRO A 287 -9.43 11.54 14.16
CA PRO A 287 -8.66 11.77 15.38
C PRO A 287 -8.07 10.45 15.88
N LYS A 288 -6.95 10.04 15.26
CA LYS A 288 -6.27 8.75 15.48
C LYS A 288 -6.03 8.44 16.97
N GLU A 289 -5.46 9.38 17.72
CA GLU A 289 -5.04 9.17 19.12
C GLU A 289 -6.24 8.98 20.06
N GLN A 290 -7.23 9.87 19.99
CA GLN A 290 -8.39 9.85 20.88
C GLN A 290 -9.33 8.67 20.58
N LEU A 291 -9.38 8.20 19.33
CA LEU A 291 -10.12 6.99 18.98
C LEU A 291 -9.34 5.72 19.28
N ALA A 292 -8.00 5.71 19.25
CA ALA A 292 -7.20 4.54 19.57
C ALA A 292 -7.38 4.08 21.03
N GLU A 293 -7.40 4.99 22.00
CA GLU A 293 -7.67 4.65 23.41
C GLU A 293 -9.07 4.06 23.58
N ASN A 294 -10.04 4.68 22.92
CA ASN A 294 -11.43 4.24 22.90
C ASN A 294 -11.61 2.87 22.24
N LEU A 295 -10.88 2.60 21.16
CA LEU A 295 -10.87 1.35 20.40
C LEU A 295 -10.29 0.21 21.22
N PHE A 296 -9.24 0.49 22.00
CA PHE A 296 -8.66 -0.49 22.89
C PHE A 296 -9.61 -0.86 24.02
N GLN A 297 -10.34 0.12 24.58
CA GLN A 297 -11.36 -0.16 25.58
C GLN A 297 -12.48 -1.07 25.03
N ILE A 298 -12.91 -0.88 23.78
CA ILE A 298 -13.87 -1.78 23.11
C ILE A 298 -13.34 -3.22 23.05
N ALA A 299 -12.05 -3.39 22.72
CA ALA A 299 -11.46 -4.72 22.66
C ALA A 299 -11.44 -5.40 24.04
N ILE A 300 -11.19 -4.65 25.12
CA ILE A 300 -11.26 -5.15 26.50
C ILE A 300 -12.69 -5.52 26.89
N ASP A 301 -13.67 -4.67 26.58
CA ASP A 301 -15.06 -4.88 26.98
C ASP A 301 -15.69 -6.09 26.26
N VAL A 302 -15.25 -6.39 25.04
CA VAL A 302 -15.76 -7.50 24.22
C VAL A 302 -15.05 -8.83 24.51
N GLU A 303 -13.73 -8.82 24.74
CA GLU A 303 -12.96 -10.04 25.03
C GLU A 303 -11.95 -9.82 26.18
N PRO A 304 -12.42 -9.70 27.44
CA PRO A 304 -11.59 -9.34 28.58
C PRO A 304 -10.46 -10.35 28.84
N ASP A 305 -10.70 -11.64 28.63
CA ASP A 305 -9.70 -12.70 28.85
C ASP A 305 -8.51 -12.64 27.88
N LYS A 306 -8.73 -12.10 26.67
CA LYS A 306 -7.72 -11.99 25.62
C LYS A 306 -6.99 -10.65 25.69
N PHE A 307 -7.73 -9.54 25.88
CA PHE A 307 -7.14 -8.19 25.93
C PHE A 307 -6.65 -7.79 27.33
N GLY A 308 -7.09 -8.46 28.40
CA GLY A 308 -6.50 -8.33 29.73
C GLY A 308 -5.01 -8.71 29.74
N LYS A 309 -4.65 -9.81 29.05
CA LYS A 309 -3.24 -10.23 28.89
C LYS A 309 -2.41 -9.24 28.07
N VAL A 310 -3.04 -8.49 27.17
CA VAL A 310 -2.38 -7.43 26.39
C VAL A 310 -1.96 -6.29 27.32
N GLU A 311 -2.81 -5.89 28.26
CA GLU A 311 -2.49 -4.85 29.25
C GLU A 311 -1.39 -5.31 30.21
N GLU A 312 -1.45 -6.55 30.67
CA GLU A 312 -0.40 -7.15 31.52
C GLU A 312 0.96 -7.15 30.83
N HIS A 313 1.03 -7.66 29.60
CA HIS A 313 2.27 -7.70 28.83
C HIS A 313 2.77 -6.32 28.41
N SER A 314 1.87 -5.36 28.16
CA SER A 314 2.22 -3.96 27.89
C SER A 314 2.92 -3.31 29.09
N LYS A 315 2.42 -3.56 30.31
CA LYS A 315 3.06 -3.09 31.55
C LYS A 315 4.38 -3.82 31.81
N LEU A 316 4.46 -5.11 31.50
CA LEU A 316 5.64 -5.94 31.76
C LEU A 316 6.89 -5.40 31.05
N TRP A 317 6.85 -5.16 29.74
CA TRP A 317 8.03 -4.67 29.02
C TRP A 317 8.39 -3.23 29.43
N LEU A 318 7.38 -2.40 29.74
CA LEU A 318 7.60 -1.01 30.16
C LEU A 318 8.25 -0.96 31.55
N ASN A 319 7.83 -1.82 32.46
CA ASN A 319 8.44 -1.97 33.78
C ASN A 319 9.88 -2.50 33.65
N ALA A 320 10.11 -3.50 32.78
CA ALA A 320 11.46 -3.98 32.50
C ALA A 320 12.38 -2.85 31.99
N LEU A 321 11.88 -1.97 31.12
CA LEU A 321 12.61 -0.81 30.64
C LEU A 321 12.89 0.22 31.76
N LYS A 322 11.92 0.49 32.64
CA LYS A 322 12.09 1.37 33.81
C LYS A 322 13.09 0.81 34.83
N ASP A 323 13.06 -0.50 35.05
CA ASP A 323 14.01 -1.16 35.96
C ASP A 323 15.44 -1.09 35.42
N LEU A 324 15.61 -1.18 34.10
CA LEU A 324 16.90 -0.98 33.44
C LEU A 324 17.40 0.46 33.55
N ASP A 325 16.51 1.45 33.39
CA ASP A 325 16.83 2.88 33.57
C ASP A 325 17.28 3.16 35.02
N ASN A 326 16.56 2.63 36.00
CA ASN A 326 16.90 2.76 37.42
C ASN A 326 18.23 2.08 37.80
N LYS A 327 18.57 0.95 37.15
CA LYS A 327 19.82 0.22 37.40
C LYS A 327 21.04 0.93 36.80
N LEU A 328 20.90 1.49 35.60
CA LEU A 328 22.02 2.09 34.88
C LEU A 328 22.20 3.59 35.21
N LYS A 329 21.15 4.27 35.68
CA LYS A 329 21.13 5.68 36.12
C LYS A 329 21.63 6.71 35.08
N ASP A 330 21.91 6.27 33.86
CA ASP A 330 22.34 7.07 32.72
C ASP A 330 21.66 6.55 31.45
N ARG A 331 20.88 7.42 30.80
CA ARG A 331 20.09 7.10 29.60
C ARG A 331 20.96 6.85 28.38
N GLU A 332 22.12 7.48 28.26
CA GLU A 332 23.02 7.22 27.13
C GLU A 332 23.64 5.82 27.23
N ILE A 333 23.98 5.39 28.45
CA ILE A 333 24.52 4.06 28.71
C ILE A 333 23.46 3.00 28.43
N LEU A 334 22.23 3.22 28.91
CA LEU A 334 21.08 2.36 28.60
C LEU A 334 20.86 2.23 27.09
N TYR A 335 20.85 3.34 26.37
CA TYR A 335 20.67 3.35 24.91
C TYR A 335 21.77 2.57 24.19
N LYS A 336 23.05 2.79 24.55
CA LYS A 336 24.18 2.05 23.97
C LYS A 336 24.06 0.55 24.22
N GLN A 337 23.67 0.13 25.42
CA GLN A 337 23.48 -1.30 25.73
C GLN A 337 22.29 -1.91 25.00
N LEU A 338 21.18 -1.19 24.86
CA LEU A 338 20.04 -1.64 24.07
C LEU A 338 20.40 -1.76 22.58
N ARG A 339 21.17 -0.81 22.04
CA ARG A 339 21.67 -0.83 20.66
C ARG A 339 22.57 -2.05 20.39
N ASN A 340 23.45 -2.37 21.33
CA ASN A 340 24.29 -3.58 21.25
C ASN A 340 23.47 -4.88 21.26
N ASN A 341 22.29 -4.86 21.88
CA ASN A 341 21.34 -5.98 21.90
C ASN A 341 20.34 -5.97 20.73
N GLY A 342 20.51 -5.07 19.75
CA GLY A 342 19.72 -5.06 18.50
C GLY A 342 18.57 -4.05 18.44
N LEU A 343 18.57 -3.02 19.29
CA LEU A 343 17.66 -1.88 19.18
C LEU A 343 17.90 -1.11 17.86
N LYS A 344 16.82 -0.78 17.14
CA LYS A 344 16.86 -0.05 15.87
C LYS A 344 16.39 1.40 15.95
N VAL A 345 15.63 1.75 16.98
CA VAL A 345 15.02 3.07 17.13
C VAL A 345 15.98 4.11 17.69
N LEU A 346 15.72 5.39 17.39
CA LEU A 346 16.48 6.54 17.87
C LEU A 346 16.29 6.79 19.37
N PRO A 347 17.21 7.51 20.06
CA PRO A 347 17.09 7.82 21.48
C PRO A 347 15.78 8.52 21.84
N THR A 348 15.33 9.46 21.00
CA THR A 348 14.07 10.20 21.15
C THR A 348 12.84 9.28 21.20
N THR A 349 12.89 8.17 20.46
CA THR A 349 11.82 7.16 20.44
C THR A 349 11.84 6.30 21.70
N VAL A 350 13.02 6.02 22.25
CA VAL A 350 13.16 5.35 23.55
C VAL A 350 12.62 6.25 24.67
N ASP A 351 12.89 7.56 24.63
CA ASP A 351 12.29 8.53 25.56
C ASP A 351 10.75 8.60 25.43
N ALA A 352 10.21 8.41 24.23
CA ALA A 352 8.77 8.31 24.02
C ALA A 352 8.16 7.03 24.65
N TYR A 353 8.93 5.95 24.76
CA TYR A 353 8.46 4.73 25.43
C TYR A 353 8.23 4.95 26.93
N PHE A 354 9.12 5.68 27.61
CA PHE A 354 8.94 6.02 29.02
C PHE A 354 7.70 6.88 29.30
N ARG A 355 7.31 7.71 28.33
CA ARG A 355 6.10 8.54 28.39
C ARG A 355 4.80 7.74 28.21
N GLY A 356 4.88 6.44 27.90
CA GLY A 356 3.71 5.59 27.71
C GLY A 356 2.90 5.91 26.45
N ALA A 357 3.48 6.65 25.50
CA ALA A 357 2.80 7.04 24.26
C ALA A 357 2.43 5.84 23.37
N ARG A 358 3.00 4.66 23.62
CA ARG A 358 2.74 3.41 22.88
C ARG A 358 2.61 2.23 23.83
N LYS A 359 1.66 1.32 23.54
CA LYS A 359 1.43 0.10 24.32
C LYS A 359 2.51 -0.98 24.10
N PHE A 360 3.16 -1.00 22.94
CA PHE A 360 4.29 -1.89 22.64
C PHE A 360 5.38 -1.17 21.82
N PRO A 361 6.64 -1.64 21.88
CA PRO A 361 7.73 -1.13 21.03
C PRO A 361 7.42 -1.32 19.55
N MET A 362 7.95 -0.45 18.70
CA MET A 362 7.67 -0.47 17.26
C MET A 362 8.17 -1.77 16.62
N PHE A 363 9.45 -2.08 16.75
CA PHE A 363 10.01 -3.30 16.18
C PHE A 363 10.03 -4.45 17.19
N ASN A 364 9.98 -5.68 16.66
CA ASN A 364 10.12 -6.88 17.50
C ASN A 364 11.55 -7.04 18.01
N CYS A 365 12.55 -6.54 17.28
CA CYS A 365 13.94 -6.52 17.75
C CYS A 365 14.12 -5.58 18.94
N ASP A 366 13.44 -4.44 18.99
CA ASP A 366 13.51 -3.52 20.13
C ASP A 366 12.93 -4.16 21.40
N LEU A 367 11.74 -4.76 21.29
CA LEU A 367 11.14 -5.52 22.37
C LEU A 367 12.05 -6.66 22.84
N LYS A 368 12.69 -7.37 21.90
CA LYS A 368 13.63 -8.44 22.22
C LYS A 368 14.86 -7.89 22.96
N ALA A 369 15.45 -6.78 22.49
CA ALA A 369 16.61 -6.15 23.09
C ALA A 369 16.33 -5.72 24.55
N ILE A 370 15.16 -5.13 24.80
CA ILE A 370 14.74 -4.73 26.16
C ILE A 370 14.59 -5.95 27.07
N LEU A 371 13.89 -6.99 26.61
CA LEU A 371 13.65 -8.19 27.42
C LEU A 371 14.92 -9.02 27.64
N ILE A 372 15.83 -9.09 26.66
CA ILE A 372 17.15 -9.73 26.83
C ILE A 372 17.94 -9.00 27.91
N LEU A 373 18.07 -7.67 27.80
CA LEU A 373 18.84 -6.88 28.74
C LEU A 373 18.25 -6.93 30.17
N ALA A 374 16.92 -7.07 30.28
CA ALA A 374 16.21 -7.26 31.54
C ALA A 374 16.27 -8.70 32.09
N GLY A 375 16.86 -9.67 31.37
CA GLY A 375 16.92 -11.07 31.78
C GLY A 375 15.59 -11.83 31.64
N GLN A 376 14.68 -11.37 30.80
CA GLN A 376 13.32 -11.89 30.61
C GLN A 376 13.08 -12.48 29.20
N GLU A 377 14.13 -12.96 28.53
CA GLU A 377 14.04 -13.47 27.15
C GLU A 377 12.98 -14.58 26.97
N ALA A 378 12.81 -15.45 27.97
CA ALA A 378 11.85 -16.55 27.93
C ALA A 378 10.39 -16.10 27.71
N ILE A 379 10.05 -14.86 28.04
CA ILE A 379 8.69 -14.30 27.95
C ILE A 379 8.45 -13.63 26.58
N PHE A 380 9.51 -13.40 25.79
CA PHE A 380 9.44 -12.73 24.49
C PHE A 380 8.43 -13.37 23.53
N GLY A 381 8.37 -14.72 23.47
CA GLY A 381 7.44 -15.44 22.61
C GLY A 381 5.98 -15.07 22.91
N LYS A 382 5.60 -15.09 24.20
CA LYS A 382 4.24 -14.76 24.66
C LYS A 382 3.89 -13.29 24.46
N VAL A 383 4.83 -12.38 24.72
CA VAL A 383 4.61 -10.92 24.53
C VAL A 383 4.51 -10.58 23.04
N LYS A 384 5.27 -11.26 22.18
CA LYS A 384 5.20 -11.10 20.73
C LYS A 384 3.83 -11.52 20.18
N GLU A 385 3.26 -12.62 20.68
CA GLU A 385 1.91 -13.07 20.30
C GLU A 385 0.85 -12.06 20.72
N THR A 386 0.89 -11.55 21.95
CA THR A 386 -0.06 -10.52 22.40
C THR A 386 0.11 -9.19 21.68
N LYS A 387 1.35 -8.78 21.36
CA LYS A 387 1.63 -7.60 20.54
C LYS A 387 1.01 -7.76 19.14
N ARG A 388 1.16 -8.94 18.53
CA ARG A 388 0.59 -9.25 17.22
C ARG A 388 -0.94 -9.18 17.27
N LEU A 389 -1.56 -9.80 18.28
CA LEU A 389 -3.00 -9.77 18.50
C LEU A 389 -3.48 -8.32 18.63
N TYR A 390 -2.90 -7.54 19.55
CA TYR A 390 -3.21 -6.13 19.74
C TYR A 390 -3.13 -5.33 18.44
N ASN A 391 -2.00 -5.40 17.73
CA ASN A 391 -1.83 -4.66 16.48
C ASN A 391 -2.89 -5.06 15.45
N SER A 392 -3.11 -6.37 15.25
CA SER A 392 -4.10 -6.85 14.27
C SER A 392 -5.52 -6.40 14.59
N THR A 393 -5.92 -6.45 15.86
CA THR A 393 -7.26 -6.06 16.29
C THR A 393 -7.43 -4.54 16.27
N MET A 394 -6.45 -3.78 16.73
CA MET A 394 -6.51 -2.32 16.70
C MET A 394 -6.55 -1.78 15.26
N ILE A 395 -5.83 -2.41 14.34
CA ILE A 395 -5.95 -2.12 12.91
C ILE A 395 -7.35 -2.46 12.42
N ALA A 396 -7.84 -3.69 12.63
CA ALA A 396 -9.17 -4.11 12.17
C ALA A 396 -10.30 -3.22 12.71
N LEU A 397 -10.24 -2.85 14.00
CA LEU A 397 -11.21 -1.96 14.62
C LEU A 397 -11.09 -0.51 14.12
N GLY A 398 -9.85 -0.01 13.95
CA GLY A 398 -9.62 1.31 13.36
C GLY A 398 -10.17 1.42 11.94
N ARG A 399 -9.96 0.38 11.12
CA ARG A 399 -10.54 0.25 9.78
C ARG A 399 -12.08 0.21 9.84
N GLY A 400 -12.63 -0.64 10.71
CA GLY A 400 -14.08 -0.79 10.91
C GLY A 400 -14.76 0.52 11.30
N ILE A 401 -14.25 1.22 12.32
CA ILE A 401 -14.82 2.51 12.75
C ILE A 401 -14.72 3.56 11.65
N LYS A 402 -13.59 3.63 10.93
CA LYS A 402 -13.42 4.61 9.85
C LYS A 402 -14.42 4.39 8.71
N GLN A 403 -14.76 3.13 8.40
CA GLN A 403 -15.83 2.81 7.45
C GLN A 403 -17.22 3.13 8.00
N GLU A 404 -17.50 2.83 9.27
CA GLU A 404 -18.79 3.18 9.87
C GLU A 404 -18.99 4.71 9.95
N LEU A 405 -17.94 5.48 10.24
CA LEU A 405 -17.96 6.94 10.18
C LEU A 405 -18.21 7.44 8.75
N LYS A 406 -17.62 6.80 7.74
CA LYS A 406 -17.90 7.09 6.33
C LYS A 406 -19.39 6.89 6.02
N SER A 407 -19.95 5.75 6.41
CA SER A 407 -21.37 5.43 6.24
C SER A 407 -22.29 6.38 7.01
N PHE A 408 -21.89 6.79 8.21
CA PHE A 408 -22.63 7.78 8.99
C PHE A 408 -22.61 9.17 8.35
N LEU A 409 -21.44 9.62 7.87
CA LEU A 409 -21.30 10.92 7.21
C LEU A 409 -22.06 11.01 5.87
N LYS A 410 -22.19 9.89 5.16
CA LYS A 410 -22.93 9.82 3.89
C LYS A 410 -24.43 9.61 4.06
N ASP A 411 -24.79 8.60 4.83
CA ASP A 411 -26.14 8.02 4.83
C ASP A 411 -26.82 8.11 6.21
N ASN A 412 -26.17 8.72 7.21
CA ASN A 412 -26.64 8.81 8.59
C ASN A 412 -27.00 7.44 9.20
N THR A 413 -26.24 6.42 8.81
CA THR A 413 -26.38 5.03 9.26
C THR A 413 -25.35 4.73 10.35
N LEU A 414 -25.80 4.05 11.41
CA LEU A 414 -24.94 3.56 12.48
C LEU A 414 -24.59 2.10 12.16
N GLY A 415 -23.30 1.76 12.21
CA GLY A 415 -22.87 0.38 12.15
C GLY A 415 -22.82 -0.28 13.53
N ASP A 416 -22.59 -1.59 13.51
CA ASP A 416 -22.65 -2.45 14.70
C ASP A 416 -21.56 -2.11 15.73
N ILE A 417 -20.38 -1.65 15.29
CA ILE A 417 -19.26 -1.32 16.20
C ILE A 417 -19.61 -0.08 17.03
N LEU A 418 -20.15 0.96 16.39
CA LEU A 418 -20.58 2.18 17.08
C LEU A 418 -21.82 1.93 17.94
N HIS A 419 -22.76 1.09 17.50
CA HIS A 419 -23.94 0.71 18.28
C HIS A 419 -23.58 -0.03 19.58
N LYS A 420 -22.63 -0.98 19.53
CA LYS A 420 -22.16 -1.72 20.72
C LYS A 420 -21.55 -0.82 21.81
N ARG A 421 -21.19 0.42 21.47
CA ARG A 421 -20.64 1.42 22.39
C ARG A 421 -21.69 2.40 22.91
N ASN A 422 -22.98 2.12 22.72
CA ASN A 422 -24.09 3.00 23.08
C ASN A 422 -24.02 4.38 22.40
N PHE A 423 -23.35 4.49 21.24
CA PHE A 423 -23.45 5.71 20.45
C PHE A 423 -24.84 5.76 19.82
N THR A 424 -25.62 6.75 20.24
CA THR A 424 -26.80 7.17 19.50
C THR A 424 -26.38 8.07 18.33
N LYS A 425 -27.26 8.25 17.34
CA LYS A 425 -27.00 9.17 16.21
C LYS A 425 -26.67 10.57 16.72
N GLU A 426 -27.36 11.02 17.76
CA GLU A 426 -27.15 12.32 18.39
C GLU A 426 -25.77 12.43 19.07
N THR A 427 -25.34 11.40 19.80
CA THR A 427 -24.02 11.37 20.44
C THR A 427 -22.90 11.33 19.41
N LEU A 428 -23.08 10.59 18.32
CA LEU A 428 -22.10 10.51 17.23
C LEU A 428 -22.01 11.83 16.46
N SER A 429 -23.13 12.50 16.18
CA SER A 429 -23.14 13.84 15.58
C SER A 429 -22.40 14.85 16.46
N LYS A 430 -22.68 14.88 17.78
CA LYS A 430 -21.95 15.74 18.73
C LYS A 430 -20.46 15.42 18.78
N PHE A 431 -20.09 14.14 18.69
CA PHE A 431 -18.69 13.72 18.62
C PHE A 431 -18.03 14.24 17.35
N ILE A 432 -18.66 14.07 16.18
CA ILE A 432 -18.14 14.53 14.89
C ILE A 432 -17.99 16.05 14.87
N GLU A 433 -18.99 16.81 15.33
CA GLU A 433 -18.91 18.26 15.37
C GLU A 433 -17.79 18.76 16.29
N ARG A 434 -17.61 18.12 17.45
CA ARG A 434 -16.63 18.55 18.44
C ARG A 434 -15.20 18.08 18.13
N LYS A 435 -15.04 16.88 17.59
CA LYS A 435 -13.74 16.20 17.45
C LYS A 435 -13.27 16.06 16.01
N MET A 436 -14.19 16.11 15.05
CA MET A 436 -13.92 16.06 13.61
C MET A 436 -14.58 17.23 12.88
N PRO A 437 -14.39 18.49 13.34
CA PRO A 437 -15.03 19.63 12.71
C PRO A 437 -14.63 19.72 11.24
N LEU A 438 -15.56 20.18 10.40
CA LEU A 438 -15.25 20.47 9.01
C LEU A 438 -14.36 21.72 8.98
N LYS A 439 -13.14 21.56 8.48
CA LYS A 439 -12.17 22.64 8.39
C LYS A 439 -11.83 22.96 6.95
N LEU A 440 -11.79 24.25 6.63
CA LEU A 440 -11.33 24.73 5.34
C LEU A 440 -9.80 24.79 5.32
N ILE A 441 -9.18 24.18 4.33
CA ILE A 441 -7.75 24.24 4.07
C ILE A 441 -7.41 25.62 3.50
N LYS A 442 -6.47 26.30 4.14
CA LYS A 442 -5.97 27.61 3.74
C LYS A 442 -4.68 27.50 2.91
N ASN A 443 -3.79 26.58 3.28
CA ASN A 443 -2.52 26.35 2.62
C ASN A 443 -2.08 24.89 2.87
N ILE A 444 -1.52 24.24 1.86
CA ILE A 444 -0.81 22.97 1.96
C ILE A 444 0.63 23.15 1.47
N GLN A 445 1.59 22.87 2.33
CA GLN A 445 3.01 22.87 1.97
C GLN A 445 3.67 21.52 2.27
N ILE A 446 4.77 21.23 1.58
CA ILE A 446 5.53 19.99 1.79
C ILE A 446 6.64 20.28 2.81
N ILE A 447 6.76 19.41 3.81
CA ILE A 447 7.91 19.41 4.72
C ILE A 447 8.96 18.47 4.11
N ASN A 448 10.04 19.03 3.60
CA ASN A 448 11.24 18.25 3.26
C ASN A 448 12.06 18.07 4.54
N HIS A 449 12.00 16.90 5.17
CA HIS A 449 13.05 16.52 6.09
C HIS A 449 14.30 16.18 5.27
N ASP A 450 15.24 17.12 5.17
CA ASP A 450 16.58 16.79 4.72
C ASP A 450 17.24 15.92 5.80
N PRO A 451 17.62 14.66 5.52
CA PRO A 451 18.32 13.81 6.49
C PRO A 451 19.82 14.18 6.60
N THR A 452 20.18 15.44 6.32
CA THR A 452 21.56 15.95 6.34
C THR A 452 21.77 17.11 7.32
N GLU A 453 20.75 17.51 8.07
CA GLU A 453 20.93 18.34 9.26
C GLU A 453 20.37 17.60 10.48
N GLU A 454 21.14 16.63 10.98
CA GLU A 454 21.34 16.30 12.42
C GLU A 454 22.26 15.08 12.60
#